data_AF-B6HG96-F1
#
_entry.id   AF-B6HG96-F1
#
_cell.length_a   1.000
_cell.length_b   1.000
_cell.length_c   1.000
_cell.angle_alpha   90.00
_cell.angle_beta   90.00
_cell.angle_gamma   90.00
#
_symmetry.space_group_name_H-M   'P 1'
#
loop_
_entity.id
_entity.type
_entity.pdbx_description
1 polymer ?
#
loop_
_entity_poly.entity_id
_entity_poly.type
_entity_poly.pdbx_seq_one_letter_code
_entity_poly.pdbx_strand_id
1 'polypeptide(L)'
;MDPEMNKLLKWSVANSQASVGANGEGSAPNAPAAASDLTPQMINTLFGGPSEADLMRAAMEVVHDKESDLENKLIAFDNFEQLIEGIDNANNLVPLNLWKPLVELLKHDEAEIRRMAAWCVGTAVQNNPQAQDQLVTLNEIPTLVTLATTESNPATRKKAVYAISSAVRNHQPALDALNKSLPEGYPTDKTDAADMDGIDIIMDKLRSHPVEASA
;
A
#
# COMPACT_ATOMS: atom_id res chain seq x y z
N MET A 1 9.10 14.48 34.94
CA MET A 1 8.89 13.03 34.81
C MET A 1 7.50 12.83 34.27
N ASP A 2 7.35 12.02 33.23
CA ASP A 2 6.07 11.70 32.62
C ASP A 2 5.16 10.93 33.61
N PRO A 3 3.97 11.44 33.97
CA PRO A 3 3.03 10.76 34.86
C PRO A 3 2.62 9.37 34.38
N GLU A 4 2.57 9.14 33.06
CA GLU A 4 2.19 7.85 32.46
C GLU A 4 3.33 6.82 32.63
N MET A 5 4.58 7.24 32.45
CA MET A 5 5.76 6.40 32.68
C MET A 5 5.82 5.90 34.14
N ASN A 6 5.45 6.76 35.10
CA ASN A 6 5.40 6.37 36.51
C ASN A 6 4.29 5.35 36.82
N LYS A 7 3.15 5.41 36.12
CA LYS A 7 2.11 4.37 36.24
C LYS A 7 2.57 3.07 35.61
N LEU A 8 3.21 3.13 34.44
CA LEU A 8 3.76 1.97 33.73
C LEU A 8 4.80 1.22 34.57
N LEU A 9 5.72 1.97 35.18
CA LEU A 9 6.73 1.41 36.06
C LEU A 9 6.10 0.71 37.27
N LYS A 10 5.11 1.34 37.93
CA LYS A 10 4.37 0.73 39.04
C LYS A 10 3.66 -0.56 38.63
N TRP A 11 3.03 -0.56 37.46
CA TRP A 11 2.37 -1.74 36.91
C TRP A 11 3.38 -2.87 36.61
N SER A 12 4.50 -2.56 35.95
CA SER A 12 5.53 -3.56 35.60
C SER A 12 6.15 -4.22 36.83
N VAL A 13 6.43 -3.41 37.87
CA VAL A 13 6.96 -3.91 39.15
C VAL A 13 5.95 -4.83 39.83
N ALA A 14 4.67 -4.46 39.86
CA ALA A 14 3.60 -5.25 40.46
C ALA A 14 3.41 -6.62 39.77
N ASN A 15 3.58 -6.71 38.45
CA ASN A 15 3.42 -7.96 37.69
C ASN A 15 4.72 -8.78 37.54
N SER A 16 5.91 -8.20 37.78
CA SER A 16 7.18 -8.91 37.66
C SER A 16 7.37 -10.01 38.73
N GLN A 17 6.78 -9.85 39.92
CA GLN A 17 6.98 -10.77 41.06
C GLN A 17 6.05 -11.99 41.05
N ALA A 18 5.03 -12.02 40.18
CA ALA A 18 4.10 -13.15 40.12
C ALA A 18 4.68 -14.42 39.46
N SER A 19 5.88 -14.34 38.85
CA SER A 19 6.50 -15.47 38.12
C SER A 19 7.63 -16.18 38.89
N VAL A 20 8.08 -15.67 40.04
CA VAL A 20 9.20 -16.22 40.81
C VAL A 20 8.69 -16.77 42.15
N GLY A 21 7.96 -17.89 42.11
CA GLY A 21 7.49 -18.51 43.35
C GLY A 21 6.41 -19.58 43.23
N ALA A 22 6.41 -20.40 42.17
CA ALA A 22 5.48 -21.54 42.07
C ALA A 22 6.17 -22.84 42.51
N ASN A 23 6.37 -23.00 43.81
CA ASN A 23 6.58 -24.29 44.48
C ASN A 23 5.94 -24.21 45.87
N GLY A 24 4.66 -24.59 45.98
CA GLY A 24 3.96 -24.63 47.26
C GLY A 24 2.45 -24.68 47.08
N GLU A 25 1.85 -25.78 47.49
CA GLU A 25 0.41 -26.06 47.49
C GLU A 25 -0.39 -25.04 48.31
N GLY A 26 -1.58 -24.69 47.83
CA GLY A 26 -2.64 -24.09 48.65
C GLY A 26 -2.95 -22.61 48.36
N SER A 27 -4.21 -22.40 47.96
CA SER A 27 -4.88 -21.11 47.70
C SER A 27 -4.57 -20.48 46.33
N ALA A 28 -5.58 -20.48 45.45
CA ALA A 28 -5.59 -19.65 44.26
C ALA A 28 -5.32 -18.19 44.67
N PRO A 29 -4.26 -17.54 44.17
CA PRO A 29 -4.13 -16.11 44.36
C PRO A 29 -5.28 -15.49 43.56
N ASN A 30 -6.10 -14.71 44.25
CA ASN A 30 -7.01 -13.76 43.63
C ASN A 30 -6.20 -12.99 42.59
N ALA A 31 -6.37 -13.28 41.29
CA ALA A 31 -5.73 -12.52 40.24
C ALA A 31 -6.18 -11.06 40.44
N PRO A 32 -5.25 -10.11 40.70
CA PRO A 32 -5.67 -8.74 40.91
C PRO A 32 -6.33 -8.26 39.62
N ALA A 33 -7.39 -7.46 39.77
CA ALA A 33 -8.11 -6.77 38.71
C ALA A 33 -7.24 -5.69 38.02
N ALA A 34 -5.99 -6.02 37.67
CA ALA A 34 -4.98 -5.12 37.12
C ALA A 34 -4.91 -5.14 35.59
N ALA A 35 -5.75 -5.95 34.93
CA ALA A 35 -5.90 -5.93 33.47
C ALA A 35 -6.63 -4.68 32.96
N SER A 36 -7.36 -3.95 33.83
CA SER A 36 -8.19 -2.79 33.45
C SER A 36 -7.45 -1.44 33.41
N ASP A 37 -6.20 -1.37 33.87
CA ASP A 37 -5.48 -0.09 34.08
C ASP A 37 -4.40 0.22 33.02
N LEU A 38 -4.32 -0.56 31.94
CA LEU A 38 -3.39 -0.31 30.83
C LEU A 38 -4.06 0.56 29.76
N THR A 39 -3.58 1.81 29.59
CA THR A 39 -3.99 2.67 28.46
C THR A 39 -3.29 2.21 27.16
N PRO A 40 -3.86 2.48 25.98
CA PRO A 40 -3.17 2.22 24.71
C PRO A 40 -1.79 2.89 24.61
N GLN A 41 -1.65 4.10 25.15
CA GLN A 41 -0.36 4.79 25.24
C GLN A 41 0.64 4.06 26.15
N MET A 42 0.19 3.52 27.28
CA MET A 42 1.04 2.71 28.17
C MET A 42 1.49 1.42 27.49
N ILE A 43 0.59 0.75 26.76
CA ILE A 43 0.91 -0.44 25.96
C ILE A 43 1.93 -0.08 24.88
N ASN A 44 1.73 1.00 24.14
CA ASN A 44 2.68 1.44 23.10
C ASN A 44 4.03 1.85 23.67
N THR A 45 4.08 2.38 24.89
CA THR A 45 5.33 2.71 25.59
C THR A 45 6.08 1.46 26.03
N LEU A 46 5.36 0.39 26.38
CA LEU A 46 5.94 -0.85 26.87
C LEU A 46 6.36 -1.81 25.74
N PHE A 47 5.57 -1.88 24.66
CA PHE A 47 5.73 -2.85 23.58
C PHE A 47 6.08 -2.21 22.22
N GLY A 48 6.14 -0.88 22.14
CA GLY A 48 6.19 -0.14 20.89
C GLY A 48 4.79 0.16 20.35
N GLY A 49 4.66 1.22 19.54
CA GLY A 49 3.46 1.45 18.74
C GLY A 49 3.27 0.37 17.66
N PRO A 50 2.16 0.42 16.89
CA PRO A 50 1.96 -0.49 15.77
C PRO A 50 3.17 -0.45 14.83
N SER A 51 3.57 -1.61 14.31
CA SER A 51 4.63 -1.67 13.30
C SER A 51 4.14 -1.05 11.99
N GLU A 52 5.06 -0.67 11.10
CA GLU A 52 4.70 -0.21 9.75
C GLU A 52 3.85 -1.26 9.01
N ALA A 53 4.14 -2.54 9.20
CA ALA A 53 3.34 -3.63 8.65
C ALA A 53 1.91 -3.69 9.23
N ASP A 54 1.72 -3.37 10.52
CA ASP A 54 0.39 -3.24 11.13
C ASP A 54 -0.36 -2.04 10.54
N LEU A 55 0.32 -0.91 10.35
CA LEU A 55 -0.25 0.29 9.77
C LEU A 55 -0.65 0.08 8.29
N MET A 56 0.18 -0.63 7.51
CA MET A 56 -0.13 -1.00 6.13
C MET A 56 -1.39 -1.87 6.03
N ARG A 57 -1.55 -2.85 6.93
CA ARG A 57 -2.75 -3.69 7.00
C ARG A 57 -3.98 -2.85 7.38
N ALA A 58 -3.87 -2.06 8.45
CA ALA A 58 -4.96 -1.22 8.92
C ALA A 58 -5.45 -0.24 7.84
N ALA A 59 -4.52 0.36 7.08
CA ALA A 59 -4.87 1.23 5.97
C ALA A 59 -5.66 0.49 4.88
N MET A 60 -5.20 -0.69 4.47
CA MET A 60 -5.91 -1.50 3.47
C MET A 60 -7.28 -1.98 3.97
N GLU A 61 -7.42 -2.29 5.26
CA GLU A 61 -8.70 -2.62 5.88
C GLU A 61 -9.70 -1.46 5.77
N VAL A 62 -9.29 -0.22 6.08
CA VAL A 62 -10.16 0.97 5.95
C VAL A 62 -10.56 1.21 4.49
N VAL A 63 -9.65 1.03 3.55
CA VAL A 63 -9.94 1.23 2.12
C VAL A 63 -11.03 0.27 1.61
N HIS A 64 -11.03 -0.98 2.09
CA HIS A 64 -12.01 -2.01 1.72
C HIS A 64 -13.28 -2.01 2.57
N ASP A 65 -13.31 -1.28 3.69
CA ASP A 65 -14.48 -1.18 4.55
C ASP A 65 -15.64 -0.48 3.81
N LYS A 66 -16.84 -1.07 3.89
CA LYS A 66 -18.03 -0.55 3.20
C LYS A 66 -18.72 0.56 3.98
N GLU A 67 -18.46 0.64 5.28
CA GLU A 67 -19.07 1.63 6.17
C GLU A 67 -18.23 2.92 6.25
N SER A 68 -16.93 2.85 5.94
CA SER A 68 -16.05 4.00 5.83
C SER A 68 -16.43 4.91 4.66
N ASP A 69 -16.57 6.20 4.93
CA ASP A 69 -16.80 7.19 3.89
C ASP A 69 -15.56 7.41 3.00
N LEU A 70 -15.76 8.10 1.86
CA LEU A 70 -14.70 8.34 0.90
C LEU A 70 -13.53 9.13 1.50
N GLU A 71 -13.78 10.12 2.36
CA GLU A 71 -12.73 10.94 2.96
C GLU A 71 -11.77 10.09 3.80
N ASN A 72 -12.32 9.23 4.67
CA ASN A 72 -11.54 8.32 5.50
C ASN A 72 -10.76 7.30 4.65
N LYS A 73 -11.33 6.82 3.55
CA LYS A 73 -10.62 5.95 2.61
C LYS A 73 -9.45 6.64 1.93
N LEU A 74 -9.60 7.91 1.54
CA LEU A 74 -8.53 8.68 0.93
C LEU A 74 -7.40 8.95 1.92
N ILE A 75 -7.72 9.26 3.18
CA ILE A 75 -6.73 9.39 4.27
C ILE A 75 -5.98 8.07 4.47
N ALA A 76 -6.69 6.94 4.48
CA ALA A 76 -6.07 5.62 4.60
C ALA A 76 -5.13 5.31 3.43
N PHE A 77 -5.52 5.65 2.20
CA PHE A 77 -4.65 5.54 1.04
C PHE A 77 -3.41 6.44 1.15
N ASP A 78 -3.54 7.70 1.57
CA ASP A 78 -2.39 8.60 1.73
C ASP A 78 -1.41 8.04 2.78
N ASN A 79 -1.91 7.51 3.90
CA ASN A 79 -1.07 6.85 4.90
C ASN A 79 -0.38 5.59 4.33
N PHE A 80 -1.11 4.79 3.55
CA PHE A 80 -0.56 3.60 2.91
C PHE A 80 0.53 3.96 1.89
N GLU A 81 0.29 4.99 1.08
CA GLU A 81 1.21 5.47 0.05
C GLU A 81 2.52 5.96 0.65
N GLN A 82 2.46 6.75 1.74
CA GLN A 82 3.65 7.20 2.47
C GLN A 82 4.50 6.05 3.01
N LEU A 83 3.87 4.99 3.53
CA LEU A 83 4.58 3.83 4.07
C LEU A 83 5.33 3.08 2.97
N ILE A 84 4.72 2.95 1.78
CA ILE A 84 5.28 2.18 0.65
C ILE A 84 6.23 3.01 -0.24
N GLU A 85 6.45 4.30 0.06
CA GLU A 85 7.60 5.05 -0.50
C GLU A 85 8.93 4.38 -0.09
N GLY A 86 8.96 3.73 1.08
CA GLY A 86 10.07 2.88 1.52
C GLY A 86 10.09 1.55 0.78
N ILE A 87 11.18 1.25 0.07
CA ILE A 87 11.34 0.02 -0.74
C ILE A 87 11.14 -1.25 0.11
N ASP A 88 11.57 -1.26 1.37
CA ASP A 88 11.38 -2.41 2.26
C ASP A 88 9.89 -2.68 2.53
N ASN A 89 9.11 -1.63 2.78
CA ASN A 89 7.66 -1.73 2.95
C ASN A 89 6.96 -2.09 1.63
N ALA A 90 7.38 -1.50 0.50
CA ALA A 90 6.89 -1.89 -0.81
C ALA A 90 7.10 -3.40 -1.09
N ASN A 91 8.24 -3.95 -0.69
CA ASN A 91 8.52 -5.38 -0.82
C ASN A 91 7.71 -6.23 0.17
N ASN A 92 7.34 -5.68 1.33
CA ASN A 92 6.46 -6.33 2.29
C ASN A 92 5.02 -6.52 1.79
N LEU A 93 4.56 -5.84 0.73
CA LEU A 93 3.22 -6.11 0.19
C LEU A 93 3.01 -7.60 -0.18
N VAL A 94 4.07 -8.32 -0.58
CA VAL A 94 3.99 -9.76 -0.89
C VAL A 94 3.73 -10.60 0.37
N PRO A 95 4.61 -10.64 1.39
CA PRO A 95 4.37 -11.44 2.60
C PRO A 95 3.14 -10.96 3.40
N LEU A 96 2.73 -9.70 3.25
CA LEU A 96 1.50 -9.17 3.87
C LEU A 96 0.23 -9.45 3.06
N ASN A 97 0.32 -10.05 1.87
CA ASN A 97 -0.80 -10.30 0.95
C ASN A 97 -1.59 -9.04 0.55
N LEU A 98 -0.92 -7.89 0.45
CA LEU A 98 -1.55 -6.59 0.19
C LEU A 98 -1.59 -6.21 -1.30
N TRP A 99 -0.86 -6.93 -2.16
CA TRP A 99 -0.89 -6.66 -3.61
C TRP A 99 -2.27 -6.85 -4.23
N LYS A 100 -2.89 -8.01 -4.00
CA LYS A 100 -4.21 -8.33 -4.55
C LYS A 100 -5.29 -7.31 -4.13
N PRO A 101 -5.50 -7.01 -2.84
CA PRO A 101 -6.48 -6.01 -2.44
C PRO A 101 -6.15 -4.61 -2.97
N LEU A 102 -4.88 -4.27 -3.20
CA LEU A 102 -4.50 -3.00 -3.81
C LEU A 102 -4.90 -2.93 -5.30
N VAL A 103 -4.54 -3.93 -6.10
CA VAL A 103 -4.77 -3.88 -7.56
C VAL A 103 -6.24 -4.07 -7.95
N GLU A 104 -7.03 -4.76 -7.12
CA GLU A 104 -8.49 -4.88 -7.31
C GLU A 104 -9.17 -3.50 -7.30
N LEU A 105 -8.63 -2.54 -6.55
CA LEU A 105 -9.15 -1.17 -6.44
C LEU A 105 -8.91 -0.32 -7.70
N LEU A 106 -8.06 -0.78 -8.63
CA LEU A 106 -7.90 -0.15 -9.96
C LEU A 106 -9.21 -0.22 -10.78
N LYS A 107 -10.13 -1.12 -10.43
CA LYS A 107 -11.42 -1.33 -11.12
C LYS A 107 -12.61 -0.87 -10.27
N HIS A 108 -12.36 -0.12 -9.20
CA HIS A 108 -13.42 0.39 -8.31
C HIS A 108 -14.33 1.39 -9.03
N ASP A 109 -15.60 1.50 -8.64
CA ASP A 109 -16.57 2.41 -9.31
C ASP A 109 -16.24 3.90 -9.11
N GLU A 110 -15.67 4.25 -7.95
CA GLU A 110 -15.24 5.61 -7.62
C GLU A 110 -13.88 5.97 -8.25
N ALA A 111 -13.85 7.05 -9.03
CA ALA A 111 -12.64 7.51 -9.74
C ALA A 111 -11.49 7.89 -8.80
N GLU A 112 -11.80 8.45 -7.62
CA GLU A 112 -10.79 8.82 -6.62
C GLU A 112 -10.13 7.59 -5.99
N ILE A 113 -10.86 6.50 -5.80
CA ILE A 113 -10.31 5.23 -5.32
C ILE A 113 -9.37 4.63 -6.38
N ARG A 114 -9.80 4.62 -7.66
CA ARG A 114 -8.92 4.19 -8.77
C ARG A 114 -7.65 5.04 -8.86
N ARG A 115 -7.77 6.36 -8.66
CA ARG A 115 -6.65 7.31 -8.65
C ARG A 115 -5.63 6.96 -7.58
N MET A 116 -6.08 6.74 -6.34
CA MET A 116 -5.21 6.40 -5.22
C MET A 116 -4.59 5.02 -5.37
N ALA A 117 -5.35 4.03 -5.84
CA ALA A 117 -4.81 2.70 -6.14
C ALA A 117 -3.70 2.76 -7.19
N ALA A 118 -3.92 3.47 -8.29
CA ALA A 118 -2.90 3.66 -9.33
C ALA A 118 -1.66 4.41 -8.80
N TRP A 119 -1.85 5.41 -7.93
CA TRP A 119 -0.73 6.10 -7.28
C TRP A 119 0.07 5.13 -6.41
N CYS A 120 -0.57 4.40 -5.50
CA CYS A 120 0.11 3.44 -4.62
C CYS A 120 0.85 2.36 -5.41
N VAL A 121 0.25 1.81 -6.48
CA VAL A 121 0.92 0.86 -7.37
C VAL A 121 2.16 1.49 -8.00
N GLY A 122 2.03 2.71 -8.53
CA GLY A 122 3.15 3.43 -9.13
C GLY A 122 4.29 3.76 -8.17
N THR A 123 3.97 4.02 -6.90
CA THR A 123 4.96 4.25 -5.83
C THR A 123 5.66 2.95 -5.45
N ALA A 124 4.93 1.86 -5.22
CA ALA A 124 5.50 0.57 -4.85
C ALA A 124 6.50 0.01 -5.88
N VAL A 125 6.21 0.18 -7.17
CA VAL A 125 7.05 -0.36 -8.26
C VAL A 125 8.19 0.56 -8.72
N GLN A 126 8.19 1.83 -8.29
CA GLN A 126 9.18 2.80 -8.78
C GLN A 126 10.59 2.41 -8.36
N ASN A 127 11.46 2.17 -9.36
CA ASN A 127 12.84 1.73 -9.14
C ASN A 127 12.95 0.48 -8.24
N ASN A 128 11.94 -0.39 -8.26
CA ASN A 128 11.85 -1.58 -7.43
C ASN A 128 11.56 -2.83 -8.28
N PRO A 129 12.60 -3.54 -8.76
CA PRO A 129 12.44 -4.72 -9.62
C PRO A 129 11.55 -5.82 -9.02
N GLN A 130 11.62 -6.05 -7.70
CA GLN A 130 10.81 -7.07 -7.05
C GLN A 130 9.30 -6.73 -7.12
N ALA A 131 8.95 -5.47 -6.88
CA ALA A 131 7.57 -5.00 -7.01
C ALA A 131 7.12 -4.94 -8.49
N GLN A 132 8.01 -4.58 -9.42
CA GLN A 132 7.74 -4.61 -10.86
C GLN A 132 7.43 -6.04 -11.34
N ASP A 133 8.23 -7.03 -10.93
CA ASP A 133 8.00 -8.46 -11.20
C ASP A 133 6.65 -8.92 -10.65
N GLN A 134 6.28 -8.48 -9.45
CA GLN A 134 5.00 -8.81 -8.84
C GLN A 134 3.83 -8.23 -9.63
N LEU A 135 3.93 -6.99 -10.11
CA LEU A 135 2.90 -6.36 -10.94
C LEU A 135 2.71 -7.10 -12.28
N VAL A 136 3.82 -7.54 -12.90
CA VAL A 136 3.80 -8.36 -14.13
C VAL A 136 3.15 -9.72 -13.85
N THR A 137 3.51 -10.37 -12.73
CA THR A 137 2.96 -11.67 -12.33
C THR A 137 1.46 -11.61 -12.11
N LEU A 138 0.95 -10.50 -11.58
CA LEU A 138 -0.49 -10.27 -11.39
C LEU A 138 -1.22 -9.88 -12.68
N ASN A 139 -0.48 -9.61 -13.76
CA ASN A 139 -1.01 -9.20 -15.07
C ASN A 139 -1.88 -7.93 -14.98
N GLU A 140 -1.41 -6.91 -14.26
CA GLU A 140 -2.16 -5.66 -14.04
C GLU A 140 -1.68 -4.48 -14.92
N ILE A 141 -0.63 -4.66 -15.71
CA ILE A 141 -0.25 -3.70 -16.76
C ILE A 141 -1.42 -3.40 -17.74
N PRO A 142 -2.18 -4.40 -18.24
CA PRO A 142 -3.35 -4.13 -19.08
C PRO A 142 -4.45 -3.30 -18.38
N THR A 143 -4.65 -3.52 -17.07
CA THR A 143 -5.61 -2.73 -16.27
C THR A 143 -5.18 -1.26 -16.20
N LEU A 144 -3.88 -1.00 -15.96
CA LEU A 144 -3.34 0.35 -15.94
C LEU A 144 -3.44 1.02 -17.31
N VAL A 145 -3.19 0.29 -18.40
CA VAL A 145 -3.38 0.81 -19.78
C VAL A 145 -4.84 1.18 -20.01
N THR A 146 -5.77 0.29 -19.63
CA THR A 146 -7.22 0.57 -19.72
C THR A 146 -7.56 1.87 -19.00
N LEU A 147 -7.12 2.03 -17.74
CA LEU A 147 -7.31 3.29 -17.01
C LEU A 147 -6.68 4.48 -17.74
N ALA A 148 -5.48 4.35 -18.28
CA ALA A 148 -4.80 5.44 -18.98
C ALA A 148 -5.53 5.87 -20.27
N THR A 149 -6.29 4.99 -20.91
CA THR A 149 -6.94 5.24 -22.21
C THR A 149 -8.44 5.47 -22.14
N THR A 150 -9.15 4.99 -21.11
CA THR A 150 -10.62 5.04 -21.07
C THR A 150 -11.19 5.87 -19.92
N GLU A 151 -10.40 6.19 -18.91
CA GLU A 151 -10.88 6.94 -17.74
C GLU A 151 -11.20 8.41 -18.09
N SER A 152 -12.37 8.88 -17.68
CA SER A 152 -12.79 10.26 -17.94
C SER A 152 -12.15 11.27 -16.98
N ASN A 153 -11.81 10.86 -15.75
CA ASN A 153 -11.12 11.70 -14.78
C ASN A 153 -9.63 11.90 -15.15
N PRO A 154 -9.18 13.13 -15.49
CA PRO A 154 -7.80 13.37 -15.90
C PRO A 154 -6.76 13.10 -14.80
N ALA A 155 -7.11 13.30 -13.52
CA ALA A 155 -6.21 13.05 -12.41
C ALA A 155 -5.96 11.55 -12.22
N THR A 156 -7.00 10.72 -12.34
CA THR A 156 -6.91 9.26 -12.33
C THR A 156 -6.05 8.76 -13.49
N ARG A 157 -6.28 9.26 -14.71
CA ARG A 157 -5.43 8.95 -15.88
C ARG A 157 -3.96 9.28 -15.65
N LYS A 158 -3.68 10.46 -15.11
CA LYS A 158 -2.30 10.89 -14.83
C LYS A 158 -1.60 9.92 -13.86
N LYS A 159 -2.31 9.40 -12.86
CA LYS A 159 -1.78 8.41 -11.92
C LYS A 159 -1.61 7.02 -12.56
N ALA A 160 -2.51 6.61 -13.46
CA ALA A 160 -2.31 5.40 -14.24
C ALA A 160 -1.04 5.47 -15.12
N VAL A 161 -0.83 6.58 -15.84
CA VAL A 161 0.39 6.78 -16.64
C VAL A 161 1.65 6.85 -15.76
N TYR A 162 1.57 7.48 -14.59
CA TYR A 162 2.65 7.44 -13.60
C TYR A 162 3.00 6.00 -13.21
N ALA A 163 2.01 5.18 -12.88
CA ALA A 163 2.22 3.78 -12.52
C ALA A 163 2.85 2.97 -13.66
N ILE A 164 2.37 3.16 -14.89
CA ILE A 164 2.96 2.51 -16.07
C ILE A 164 4.44 2.94 -16.22
N SER A 165 4.73 4.24 -16.16
CA SER A 165 6.11 4.75 -16.26
C SER A 165 7.01 4.15 -15.19
N SER A 166 6.57 4.11 -13.93
CA SER A 166 7.31 3.48 -12.83
C SER A 166 7.52 1.99 -13.06
N ALA A 167 6.55 1.29 -13.65
CA ALA A 167 6.60 -0.14 -13.87
C ALA A 167 7.58 -0.56 -14.97
N VAL A 168 7.70 0.23 -16.05
CA VAL A 168 8.43 -0.19 -17.26
C VAL A 168 9.86 0.33 -17.36
N ARG A 169 10.19 1.44 -16.68
CA ARG A 169 11.56 1.98 -16.72
C ARG A 169 12.54 1.01 -16.09
N ASN A 170 13.60 0.69 -16.85
CA ASN A 170 14.63 -0.29 -16.53
C ASN A 170 14.08 -1.70 -16.24
N HIS A 171 12.87 -2.04 -16.72
CA HIS A 171 12.23 -3.33 -16.48
C HIS A 171 11.57 -3.90 -17.74
N GLN A 172 12.34 -4.68 -18.51
CA GLN A 172 11.91 -5.23 -19.80
C GLN A 172 10.65 -6.10 -19.73
N PRO A 173 10.46 -6.99 -18.73
CA PRO A 173 9.23 -7.80 -18.67
C PRO A 173 7.95 -6.95 -18.57
N ALA A 174 8.01 -5.82 -17.86
CA ALA A 174 6.87 -4.91 -17.75
C ALA A 174 6.68 -4.10 -19.05
N LEU A 175 7.76 -3.67 -19.70
CA LEU A 175 7.69 -3.02 -21.01
C LEU A 175 7.10 -3.94 -22.08
N ASP A 176 7.49 -5.21 -22.09
CA ASP A 176 6.92 -6.21 -23.01
C ASP A 176 5.42 -6.42 -22.76
N ALA A 177 4.99 -6.43 -21.50
CA ALA A 177 3.58 -6.49 -21.13
C ALA A 177 2.82 -5.23 -21.56
N LEU A 178 3.43 -4.05 -21.41
CA LEU A 178 2.89 -2.77 -21.88
C LEU A 178 2.71 -2.79 -23.40
N ASN A 179 3.75 -3.15 -24.15
CA ASN A 179 3.73 -3.18 -25.62
C ASN A 179 2.61 -4.09 -26.18
N LYS A 180 2.29 -5.19 -25.49
CA LYS A 180 1.17 -6.08 -25.86
C LYS A 180 -0.21 -5.53 -25.52
N SER A 181 -0.28 -4.60 -24.56
CA SER A 181 -1.53 -4.06 -24.02
C SER A 181 -1.92 -2.73 -24.65
N LEU A 182 -0.96 -2.02 -25.25
CA LEU A 182 -1.20 -0.72 -25.88
C LEU A 182 -2.12 -0.87 -27.12
N PRO A 183 -3.03 0.09 -27.35
CA PRO A 183 -3.77 0.19 -28.61
C PRO A 183 -2.87 0.34 -29.84
N GLU A 184 -3.45 0.24 -31.03
CA GLU A 184 -2.72 0.50 -32.27
C GLU A 184 -2.17 1.94 -32.33
N GLY A 185 -1.03 2.10 -33.00
CA GLY A 185 -0.41 3.40 -33.26
C GLY A 185 0.61 3.84 -32.21
N TYR A 186 0.81 3.12 -31.10
CA TYR A 186 1.92 3.41 -30.18
C TYR A 186 3.27 2.91 -30.74
N PRO A 187 4.38 3.63 -30.51
CA PRO A 187 5.70 3.21 -30.97
C PRO A 187 6.25 2.08 -30.09
N THR A 188 5.89 0.84 -30.41
CA THR A 188 6.27 -0.36 -29.65
C THR A 188 7.45 -1.12 -30.27
N ASP A 189 7.96 -0.67 -31.42
CA ASP A 189 9.05 -1.34 -32.13
C ASP A 189 10.39 -1.15 -31.43
N LYS A 190 11.02 -2.27 -31.02
CA LYS A 190 12.39 -2.32 -30.46
C LYS A 190 12.62 -1.41 -29.26
N THR A 191 11.60 -1.18 -28.43
CA THR A 191 11.77 -0.43 -27.18
C THR A 191 12.54 -1.26 -26.16
N ASP A 192 13.72 -0.77 -25.80
CA ASP A 192 14.55 -1.23 -24.69
C ASP A 192 14.10 -0.51 -23.42
N ALA A 193 13.90 -1.23 -22.32
CA ALA A 193 13.48 -0.63 -21.06
C ALA A 193 14.50 0.36 -20.46
N ALA A 194 15.76 0.35 -20.92
CA ALA A 194 16.76 1.35 -20.59
C ALA A 194 16.69 2.62 -21.46
N ASP A 195 15.95 2.60 -22.58
CA ASP A 195 15.74 3.77 -23.43
C ASP A 195 14.68 4.70 -22.83
N MET A 196 15.14 5.64 -21.99
CA MET A 196 14.26 6.61 -21.33
C MET A 196 13.53 7.51 -22.32
N ASP A 197 14.18 7.91 -23.42
CA ASP A 197 13.58 8.78 -24.44
C ASP A 197 12.44 8.03 -25.18
N GLY A 198 12.68 6.77 -25.54
CA GLY A 198 11.66 5.90 -26.12
C GLY A 198 10.45 5.70 -25.19
N ILE A 199 10.70 5.46 -23.90
CA ILE A 199 9.63 5.35 -22.89
C ILE A 199 8.86 6.68 -22.76
N ASP A 200 9.56 7.82 -22.74
CA ASP A 200 8.92 9.13 -22.62
C ASP A 200 7.98 9.44 -23.79
N ILE A 201 8.34 9.04 -25.02
CA ILE A 201 7.44 9.15 -26.18
C ILE A 201 6.14 8.35 -25.96
N ILE A 202 6.24 7.12 -25.43
CA ILE A 202 5.05 6.31 -25.11
C ILE A 202 4.22 6.98 -24.01
N MET A 203 4.86 7.46 -22.95
CA MET A 203 4.18 8.11 -21.82
C MET A 203 3.47 9.40 -22.25
N ASP A 204 4.10 10.22 -23.10
CA ASP A 204 3.48 11.44 -23.63
C ASP A 204 2.28 11.12 -24.52
N LYS A 205 2.38 10.07 -25.34
CA LYS A 205 1.25 9.61 -26.16
C LYS A 205 0.09 9.09 -25.30
N LEU A 206 0.38 8.37 -24.21
CA LEU A 206 -0.64 7.95 -23.23
C LEU A 206 -1.30 9.16 -22.55
N ARG A 207 -0.52 10.18 -22.15
CA ARG A 207 -1.04 11.43 -21.54
C ARG A 207 -1.95 12.18 -22.50
N SER A 208 -1.63 12.21 -23.80
CA SER A 208 -2.44 12.85 -24.84
C SER A 208 -3.51 11.95 -25.45
N HIS A 209 -3.70 10.73 -24.94
CA HIS A 209 -4.66 9.79 -25.53
C HIS A 209 -6.07 10.38 -25.52
N PRO A 210 -6.78 10.40 -26.67
CA PRO A 210 -8.14 10.91 -26.71
C PRO A 210 -9.05 9.97 -25.92
N VAL A 211 -9.81 10.52 -24.99
CA VAL A 211 -10.86 9.80 -24.27
C VAL A 211 -12.18 10.30 -24.82
N GLU A 212 -13.01 9.41 -25.33
CA GLU A 212 -14.36 9.80 -25.73
C GLU A 212 -15.10 10.32 -24.50
N ALA A 213 -15.58 11.56 -24.57
CA ALA A 213 -16.46 12.08 -23.54
C ALA A 213 -17.71 11.19 -23.51
N SER A 214 -18.00 10.57 -22.36
CA SER A 214 -19.22 9.79 -22.18
C SER A 214 -20.41 10.68 -22.57
N ALA A 215 -21.13 10.27 -23.62
CA ALA A 215 -22.32 10.94 -24.13
C ALA A 215 -23.50 10.83 -23.15
#